data_AF-A0A1V5D773-F1
#
_entry.id   AF-A0A1V5D773-F1
#
_cell.length_a   1.000
_cell.length_b   1.000
_cell.length_c   1.000
_cell.angle_alpha   90.00
_cell.angle_beta   90.00
_cell.angle_gamma   90.00
#
_symmetry.space_group_name_H-M   'P 1'
#
loop_
_entity.id
_entity.type
_entity.pdbx_description
1 polymer ?
#
loop_
_entity_poly.entity_id
_entity_poly.type
_entity_poly.pdbx_seq_one_letter_code
_entity_poly.pdbx_strand_id
1 'polypeptide(L)'
;MEAIEVWKLYDSFTVVEAALVIVEADPSIYQKDILTLETFERPEYFDRVFDALKNAIIDGKLKAVIRLDSRTECRGEYRNYANADEYARPWPLSFGDMSEGTYEENDVFLKKEPNWRETTISREDLVEWLFRKNIKPRFFFEQQTNNSPDSPPSYLDKNHPHYSSKLAAAVRAWEAVTADPKYLNNGKTAKTNIANWLTSHAGEFGLVKEDGEINADAIKNQIAKVANWQTDGGAPKTPGG
;
A
#
# COMPACT_ATOMS: atom_id res chain seq x y z
N MET A 1 -17.13 4.23 -13.51
CA MET A 1 -16.82 3.62 -12.21
C MET A 1 -16.71 2.14 -12.49
N GLU A 2 -15.49 1.62 -12.46
CA GLU A 2 -15.32 0.17 -12.61
C GLU A 2 -15.91 -0.51 -11.36
N ALA A 3 -16.49 -1.70 -11.51
CA ALA A 3 -17.14 -2.40 -10.39
C ALA A 3 -16.18 -2.62 -9.20
N ILE A 4 -14.89 -2.81 -9.49
CA ILE A 4 -13.83 -2.94 -8.49
C ILE A 4 -13.66 -1.65 -7.66
N GLU A 5 -13.87 -0.46 -8.20
CA GLU A 5 -13.66 0.81 -7.47
C GLU A 5 -14.66 1.00 -6.32
N VAL A 6 -15.85 0.41 -6.40
CA VAL A 6 -16.87 0.46 -5.34
C VAL A 6 -16.35 -0.20 -4.05
N TRP A 7 -15.46 -1.18 -4.18
CA TRP A 7 -14.81 -1.83 -3.05
C TRP A 7 -13.82 -0.92 -2.31
N LYS A 8 -13.47 0.26 -2.85
CA LYS A 8 -12.69 1.27 -2.11
C LYS A 8 -13.47 1.83 -0.91
N LEU A 9 -14.80 1.66 -0.86
CA LEU A 9 -15.65 2.06 0.26
C LEU A 9 -15.59 1.09 1.46
N TYR A 10 -15.04 -0.11 1.28
CA TYR A 10 -15.00 -1.12 2.33
C TYR A 10 -13.86 -0.86 3.31
N ASP A 11 -14.14 -0.88 4.60
CA ASP A 11 -13.15 -0.74 5.68
C ASP A 11 -12.49 -2.08 6.06
N SER A 12 -13.14 -3.19 5.72
CA SER A 12 -12.66 -4.54 5.99
C SER A 12 -12.95 -5.48 4.83
N PHE A 13 -12.06 -6.44 4.61
CA PHE A 13 -12.16 -7.45 3.57
C PHE A 13 -12.04 -8.84 4.17
N THR A 14 -12.79 -9.80 3.65
CA THR A 14 -12.52 -11.21 3.87
C THR A 14 -11.17 -11.60 3.24
N VAL A 15 -10.54 -12.68 3.69
CA VAL A 15 -9.24 -13.11 3.13
C VAL A 15 -9.35 -13.39 1.62
N VAL A 16 -10.50 -13.90 1.19
CA VAL A 16 -10.80 -14.16 -0.23
C VAL A 16 -10.95 -12.85 -1.02
N GLU A 17 -11.74 -11.90 -0.53
CA GLU A 17 -11.90 -10.58 -1.18
C GLU A 17 -10.56 -9.84 -1.23
N ALA A 18 -9.78 -9.85 -0.15
CA ALA A 18 -8.46 -9.23 -0.10
C ALA A 18 -7.53 -9.79 -1.18
N ALA A 19 -7.51 -11.11 -1.37
CA ALA A 19 -6.72 -11.74 -2.42
C ALA A 19 -7.18 -11.32 -3.82
N LEU A 20 -8.49 -11.29 -4.07
CA LEU A 20 -9.09 -10.88 -5.36
C LEU A 20 -8.76 -9.43 -5.70
N VAL A 21 -8.92 -8.53 -4.73
CA VAL A 21 -8.62 -7.11 -4.89
C VAL A 21 -7.14 -6.84 -5.16
N ILE A 22 -6.23 -7.60 -4.53
CA ILE A 22 -4.78 -7.49 -4.78
C ILE A 22 -4.42 -7.89 -6.22
N VAL A 23 -5.09 -8.90 -6.78
CA VAL A 23 -4.88 -9.35 -8.18
C VAL A 23 -5.74 -8.60 -9.19
N GLU A 24 -6.38 -7.50 -8.78
CA GLU A 24 -7.24 -6.65 -9.62
C GLU A 24 -8.44 -7.39 -10.22
N ALA A 25 -8.92 -8.44 -9.55
CA ALA A 25 -10.15 -9.16 -9.91
C ALA A 25 -11.34 -8.68 -9.07
N ASP A 26 -12.52 -8.56 -9.69
CA ASP A 26 -13.74 -8.13 -8.99
C ASP A 26 -14.25 -9.21 -8.02
N PRO A 27 -14.30 -8.95 -6.70
CA PRO A 27 -14.81 -9.93 -5.75
C PRO A 27 -16.26 -10.34 -5.98
N SER A 28 -17.09 -9.47 -6.55
CA SER A 28 -18.51 -9.74 -6.81
C SER A 28 -18.73 -10.93 -7.74
N ILE A 29 -17.77 -11.20 -8.63
CA ILE A 29 -17.82 -12.30 -9.60
C ILE A 29 -17.34 -13.60 -8.96
N TYR A 30 -16.25 -13.53 -8.20
CA TYR A 30 -15.48 -14.71 -7.82
C TYR A 30 -15.72 -15.19 -6.38
N GLN A 31 -16.09 -14.31 -5.45
CA GLN A 31 -16.07 -14.60 -4.00
C GLN A 31 -16.84 -15.88 -3.60
N LYS A 32 -17.95 -16.19 -4.29
CA LYS A 32 -18.78 -17.35 -3.97
C LYS A 32 -18.18 -18.69 -4.38
N ASP A 33 -17.46 -18.73 -5.51
CA ASP A 33 -17.08 -20.01 -6.13
C ASP A 33 -15.57 -20.13 -6.30
N ILE A 34 -14.77 -19.09 -6.07
CA ILE A 34 -13.33 -19.07 -6.37
C ILE A 34 -12.54 -20.22 -5.73
N LEU A 35 -12.91 -20.62 -4.51
CA LEU A 35 -12.25 -21.74 -3.81
C LEU A 35 -12.68 -23.12 -4.34
N THR A 36 -13.78 -23.21 -5.07
CA THR A 36 -14.30 -24.43 -5.70
C THR A 36 -13.98 -24.53 -7.20
N LEU A 37 -13.58 -23.42 -7.84
CA LEU A 37 -13.14 -23.39 -9.22
C LEU A 37 -11.83 -24.16 -9.41
N GLU A 38 -11.65 -24.70 -10.62
CA GLU A 38 -10.39 -25.30 -11.04
C GLU A 38 -9.28 -24.25 -11.11
N THR A 39 -8.03 -24.65 -10.88
CA THR A 39 -6.88 -23.71 -10.79
C THR A 39 -6.73 -22.82 -12.02
N PHE A 40 -7.07 -23.33 -13.22
CA PHE A 40 -6.93 -22.58 -14.47
C PHE A 40 -8.06 -21.55 -14.70
N GLU A 41 -9.17 -21.65 -13.97
CA GLU A 41 -10.29 -20.71 -14.04
C GLU A 41 -10.13 -19.54 -13.06
N ARG A 42 -9.15 -19.66 -12.15
CA ARG A 42 -8.86 -18.63 -11.15
C ARG A 42 -8.07 -17.48 -11.77
N PRO A 43 -8.25 -16.25 -11.28
CA PRO A 43 -7.41 -15.12 -11.68
C PRO A 43 -5.92 -15.42 -11.47
N GLU A 44 -5.09 -14.88 -12.36
CA GLU A 44 -3.65 -15.07 -12.30
C GLU A 44 -3.11 -14.62 -10.93
N TYR A 45 -2.19 -15.41 -10.36
CA TYR A 45 -1.57 -15.17 -9.05
C TYR A 45 -2.50 -15.26 -7.83
N PHE A 46 -3.82 -15.50 -7.99
CA PHE A 46 -4.77 -15.58 -6.87
C PHE A 46 -4.31 -16.56 -5.78
N ASP A 47 -3.97 -17.80 -6.15
CA ASP A 47 -3.59 -18.84 -5.18
C ASP A 47 -2.33 -18.44 -4.39
N ARG A 48 -1.37 -17.79 -5.05
CA ARG A 48 -0.12 -17.33 -4.40
C ARG A 48 -0.40 -16.23 -3.39
N VAL A 49 -1.26 -15.27 -3.75
CA VAL A 49 -1.65 -14.18 -2.84
C VAL A 49 -2.49 -14.71 -1.69
N PHE A 50 -3.44 -15.59 -1.98
CA PHE A 50 -4.30 -16.22 -0.99
C PHE A 50 -3.49 -17.04 0.03
N ASP A 51 -2.55 -17.87 -0.43
CA ASP A 51 -1.64 -18.62 0.45
C ASP A 51 -0.75 -17.70 1.27
N ALA A 52 -0.23 -16.62 0.69
CA ALA A 52 0.57 -15.64 1.41
C ALA A 52 -0.22 -14.95 2.54
N LEU A 53 -1.50 -14.63 2.30
CA LEU A 53 -2.38 -14.05 3.31
C LEU A 53 -2.70 -15.04 4.42
N LYS A 54 -3.05 -16.29 4.10
CA LYS A 54 -3.29 -17.36 5.09
C LYS A 54 -2.07 -17.55 6.00
N ASN A 55 -0.89 -17.71 5.41
CA ASN A 55 0.35 -17.91 6.16
C ASN A 55 0.69 -16.68 7.01
N ALA A 56 0.45 -15.47 6.51
CA ALA A 56 0.69 -14.26 7.30
C ALA A 56 -0.23 -14.14 8.51
N ILE A 57 -1.50 -14.57 8.39
CA ILE A 57 -2.46 -14.57 9.50
C ILE A 57 -2.10 -15.66 10.51
N ILE A 58 -1.80 -16.88 10.05
CA ILE A 58 -1.40 -18.00 10.92
C ILE A 58 -0.10 -17.66 11.68
N ASP A 59 0.86 -17.03 11.02
CA ASP A 59 2.12 -16.58 11.64
C ASP A 59 1.95 -15.36 12.57
N GLY A 60 0.76 -14.76 12.65
CA GLY A 60 0.50 -13.54 13.43
C GLY A 60 1.16 -12.27 12.87
N LYS A 61 1.64 -12.31 11.62
CA LYS A 61 2.25 -11.16 10.92
C LYS A 61 1.21 -10.20 10.36
N LEU A 62 -0.01 -10.68 10.15
CA LEU A 62 -1.16 -9.90 9.71
C LEU A 62 -2.30 -10.11 10.70
N LYS A 63 -2.81 -9.01 11.24
CA LYS A 63 -3.93 -9.05 12.19
C LYS A 63 -5.23 -9.32 11.42
N ALA A 64 -6.01 -10.28 11.90
CA ALA A 64 -7.30 -10.65 11.33
C ALA A 64 -8.29 -11.05 12.42
N VAL A 65 -9.58 -10.90 12.14
CA VAL A 65 -10.67 -11.44 12.95
C VAL A 65 -11.00 -12.83 12.41
N ILE A 66 -10.45 -13.85 13.07
CA ILE A 66 -10.60 -15.26 12.67
C ILE A 66 -12.04 -15.72 12.95
N ARG A 67 -12.68 -16.30 11.93
CA ARG A 67 -13.98 -16.98 12.05
C ARG A 67 -13.79 -18.46 11.81
N LEU A 68 -14.45 -19.29 12.62
CA LEU A 68 -14.44 -20.75 12.53
C LEU A 68 -15.85 -21.22 12.21
N ASP A 69 -15.96 -22.20 11.32
CA ASP A 69 -17.25 -22.87 11.11
C ASP A 69 -17.59 -23.73 12.32
N SER A 70 -18.87 -23.80 12.63
CA SER A 70 -19.41 -24.78 13.59
C SER A 70 -20.28 -25.80 12.86
N ARG A 71 -20.28 -27.04 13.36
CA ARG A 71 -21.30 -28.03 13.03
C ARG A 71 -22.06 -28.39 14.30
N THR A 72 -23.38 -28.40 14.22
CA THR A 72 -24.25 -29.05 15.20
C THR A 72 -24.39 -30.52 14.81
N GLU A 73 -24.10 -31.42 15.74
CA GLU A 73 -24.41 -32.84 15.53
C GLU A 73 -25.94 -33.01 15.46
N CYS A 74 -26.48 -33.28 14.28
CA CYS A 74 -27.83 -33.84 14.17
C CYS A 74 -27.75 -35.34 14.48
N ARG A 75 -28.42 -35.77 15.55
CA ARG A 75 -28.50 -37.16 16.01
C ARG A 75 -28.91 -38.10 14.86
N GLY A 76 -27.93 -38.76 14.22
CA GLY A 76 -28.17 -39.70 13.12
C GLY A 76 -26.99 -39.93 12.18
N GLU A 77 -26.00 -39.03 12.14
CA GLU A 77 -24.79 -39.27 11.35
C GLU A 77 -23.87 -40.26 12.07
N TYR A 78 -23.79 -41.47 11.52
CA TYR A 78 -22.90 -42.53 12.01
C TYR A 78 -21.48 -42.00 12.17
N ARG A 79 -20.92 -42.21 13.37
CA ARG A 79 -19.56 -41.89 13.80
C ARG A 79 -18.50 -42.39 12.80
N ASN A 80 -18.18 -41.57 11.80
CA ASN A 80 -16.97 -41.73 11.01
C ASN A 80 -15.84 -41.00 11.73
N TYR A 81 -15.12 -41.74 12.57
CA TYR A 81 -13.89 -41.32 13.26
C TYR A 81 -12.70 -41.04 12.32
N ALA A 82 -12.94 -40.61 11.08
CA ALA A 82 -11.88 -40.37 10.09
C ALA A 82 -11.11 -39.05 10.35
N ASN A 83 -11.67 -38.12 11.13
CA ASN A 83 -11.05 -36.83 11.44
C ASN A 83 -10.67 -36.73 12.92
N ALA A 84 -9.85 -37.66 13.41
CA ALA A 84 -9.37 -37.68 14.80
C ALA A 84 -8.50 -36.46 15.21
N ASP A 85 -8.20 -35.55 14.28
CA ASP A 85 -7.46 -34.31 14.53
C ASP A 85 -8.36 -33.11 14.89
N GLU A 86 -9.70 -33.30 14.88
CA GLU A 86 -10.74 -32.29 15.13
C GLU A 86 -11.08 -32.14 16.63
N TYR A 87 -10.07 -32.10 17.50
CA TYR A 87 -10.26 -31.83 18.94
C TYR A 87 -9.78 -30.43 19.31
N ALA A 88 -10.64 -29.43 19.13
CA ALA A 88 -10.75 -28.39 20.14
C ALA A 88 -11.68 -28.96 21.22
N ARG A 89 -11.17 -29.13 22.45
CA ARG A 89 -11.98 -29.59 23.58
C ARG A 89 -13.30 -28.79 23.60
N PRO A 90 -14.47 -29.43 23.72
CA PRO A 90 -15.74 -28.72 23.74
C PRO A 90 -15.68 -27.68 24.85
N TRP A 91 -15.75 -26.40 24.50
CA TRP A 91 -16.16 -25.39 25.46
C TRP A 91 -17.65 -25.60 25.65
N PRO A 92 -18.13 -25.98 26.84
CA PRO A 92 -19.55 -25.99 27.09
C PRO A 92 -20.02 -24.54 27.07
N LEU A 93 -20.45 -24.06 25.91
CA LEU A 93 -21.26 -22.85 25.80
C LEU A 93 -22.67 -23.21 26.26
N SER A 94 -22.81 -23.50 27.56
CA SER A 94 -24.12 -23.63 28.19
C SER A 94 -24.69 -22.23 28.37
N PHE A 95 -25.51 -21.81 27.41
CA PHE A 95 -26.41 -20.67 27.57
C PHE A 95 -27.81 -21.23 27.87
N GLY A 96 -28.19 -21.24 29.14
CA GLY A 96 -29.56 -21.63 29.51
C GLY A 96 -29.73 -21.83 31.01
N ASP A 97 -30.64 -21.04 31.60
CA ASP A 97 -31.08 -21.11 32.98
C ASP A 97 -31.62 -22.51 33.33
N MET A 98 -31.36 -22.97 34.55
CA MET A 98 -31.75 -24.29 35.03
C MET A 98 -33.27 -24.35 35.26
N SER A 99 -34.04 -24.66 34.22
CA SER A 99 -35.41 -25.16 34.37
C SER A 99 -35.49 -26.61 33.91
N GLU A 100 -36.01 -27.45 34.80
CA GLU A 100 -36.18 -28.90 34.67
C GLU A 100 -36.66 -29.35 33.28
N GLY A 101 -35.94 -30.30 32.68
CA GLY A 101 -36.45 -31.09 31.56
C GLY A 101 -35.54 -31.09 30.33
N THR A 102 -35.05 -32.28 29.99
CA THR A 102 -34.35 -32.65 28.73
C THR A 102 -33.02 -31.95 28.46
N TYR A 103 -31.92 -32.61 28.85
CA TYR A 103 -30.59 -32.34 28.30
C TYR A 103 -30.58 -32.75 26.82
N GLU A 104 -30.82 -31.82 25.91
CA GLU A 104 -30.31 -31.95 24.56
C GLU A 104 -28.85 -31.47 24.60
N GLU A 105 -27.90 -32.41 24.72
CA GLU A 105 -26.48 -32.16 24.45
C GLU A 105 -26.36 -31.80 22.96
N ASN A 106 -26.61 -30.54 22.63
CA ASN A 106 -26.27 -29.98 21.33
C ASN A 106 -24.77 -29.69 21.35
N ASP A 107 -23.96 -30.73 21.18
CA ASP A 107 -22.52 -30.60 21.02
C ASP A 107 -22.24 -29.79 19.74
N VAL A 108 -21.64 -28.61 19.92
CA VAL A 108 -21.20 -27.73 18.83
C VAL A 108 -19.72 -28.00 18.59
N PHE A 109 -19.40 -28.56 17.43
CA PHE A 109 -18.03 -28.83 17.00
C PHE A 109 -17.50 -27.66 16.18
N LEU A 110 -16.36 -27.11 16.57
CA LEU A 110 -15.65 -26.09 15.80
C LEU A 110 -14.62 -26.76 14.88
N LYS A 111 -14.61 -26.39 13.60
CA LYS A 111 -13.55 -26.83 12.69
C LYS A 111 -12.20 -26.28 13.12
N LYS A 112 -11.14 -27.06 12.93
CA LYS A 112 -9.75 -26.66 13.24
C LYS A 112 -9.23 -25.54 12.33
N GLU A 113 -9.66 -25.55 11.06
CA GLU A 113 -9.20 -24.57 10.07
C GLU A 113 -10.11 -23.33 10.06
N PRO A 114 -9.54 -22.12 10.02
CA PRO A 114 -10.30 -20.88 9.81
C PRO A 114 -11.16 -20.94 8.56
N ASN A 115 -12.39 -20.43 8.66
CA ASN A 115 -13.18 -20.13 7.49
C ASN A 115 -12.66 -18.82 6.87
N TRP A 116 -11.87 -18.97 5.79
CA TRP A 116 -11.25 -17.84 5.09
C TRP A 116 -12.23 -16.96 4.31
N ARG A 117 -13.49 -17.42 4.10
CA ARG A 117 -14.57 -16.62 3.52
C ARG A 117 -15.22 -15.68 4.54
N GLU A 118 -15.11 -16.00 5.82
CA GLU A 118 -15.71 -15.23 6.92
C GLU A 118 -14.65 -14.50 7.76
N THR A 119 -13.39 -14.95 7.69
CA THR A 119 -12.27 -14.31 8.35
C THR A 119 -11.95 -12.99 7.68
N THR A 120 -11.96 -11.91 8.45
CA THR A 120 -11.83 -10.54 7.96
C THR A 120 -10.53 -9.88 8.39
N ILE A 121 -10.03 -8.97 7.56
CA ILE A 121 -8.81 -8.19 7.72
C ILE A 121 -9.21 -6.72 7.54
N SER A 122 -8.68 -5.82 8.37
CA SER A 122 -8.89 -4.39 8.16
C SER A 122 -8.11 -3.90 6.93
N ARG A 123 -8.63 -2.86 6.26
CA ARG A 123 -7.92 -2.22 5.17
C ARG A 123 -6.55 -1.71 5.62
N GLU A 124 -6.48 -1.10 6.79
CA GLU A 124 -5.27 -0.49 7.34
C GLU A 124 -4.18 -1.53 7.59
N ASP A 125 -4.51 -2.63 8.26
CA ASP A 125 -3.55 -3.70 8.56
C ASP A 125 -3.05 -4.36 7.27
N LEU A 126 -3.94 -4.53 6.27
CA LEU A 126 -3.58 -5.08 4.96
C LEU A 126 -2.63 -4.17 4.19
N VAL A 127 -2.92 -2.87 4.14
CA VAL A 127 -2.08 -1.85 3.48
C VAL A 127 -0.71 -1.78 4.15
N GLU A 128 -0.66 -1.76 5.49
CA GLU A 128 0.62 -1.75 6.21
C GLU A 128 1.46 -2.99 5.90
N TRP A 129 0.84 -4.17 5.90
CA TRP A 129 1.53 -5.42 5.59
C TRP A 129 2.07 -5.46 4.15
N LEU A 130 1.29 -4.99 3.17
CA LEU A 130 1.72 -4.86 1.77
C LEU A 130 2.88 -3.87 1.63
N PHE A 131 2.79 -2.72 2.30
CA PHE A 131 3.82 -1.69 2.29
C PHE A 131 5.15 -2.20 2.85
N ARG A 132 5.12 -2.93 3.97
CA ARG A 132 6.32 -3.57 4.56
C ARG A 132 6.99 -4.58 3.62
N LYS A 133 6.22 -5.19 2.72
CA LYS A 133 6.73 -6.11 1.67
C LYS A 133 7.18 -5.40 0.39
N ASN A 134 7.08 -4.07 0.34
CA ASN A 134 7.32 -3.27 -0.86
C ASN A 134 6.44 -3.69 -2.06
N ILE A 135 5.23 -4.19 -1.78
CA ILE A 135 4.22 -4.52 -2.80
C ILE A 135 3.16 -3.42 -2.74
N LYS A 136 2.87 -2.80 -3.88
CA LYS A 136 1.93 -1.67 -3.96
C LYS A 136 0.87 -1.93 -5.03
N PRO A 137 -0.14 -2.78 -4.75
CA PRO A 137 -1.21 -3.02 -5.70
C PRO A 137 -1.94 -1.70 -6.01
N ARG A 138 -2.31 -1.51 -7.27
CA ARG A 138 -2.94 -0.29 -7.76
C ARG A 138 -4.18 0.07 -6.94
N PHE A 139 -5.01 -0.92 -6.60
CA PHE A 139 -6.22 -0.71 -5.81
C PHE A 139 -6.00 0.03 -4.47
N PHE A 140 -4.92 -0.28 -3.75
CA PHE A 140 -4.64 0.27 -2.41
C PHE A 140 -3.70 1.48 -2.44
N PHE A 141 -2.84 1.56 -3.45
CA PHE A 141 -1.76 2.54 -3.53
C PHE A 141 -1.85 3.45 -4.75
N GLU A 142 -2.95 3.38 -5.52
CA GLU A 142 -3.41 4.52 -6.30
C GLU A 142 -3.53 5.68 -5.33
N GLN A 143 -2.48 6.50 -5.33
CA GLN A 143 -2.53 7.84 -4.82
C GLN A 143 -3.85 8.42 -5.32
N GLN A 144 -4.59 9.15 -4.47
CA GLN A 144 -5.61 10.05 -5.00
C GLN A 144 -4.89 11.05 -5.89
N THR A 145 -4.77 10.65 -7.14
CA THR A 145 -4.13 11.35 -8.21
C THR A 145 -5.19 12.28 -8.77
N ASN A 146 -5.51 13.32 -8.00
CA ASN A 146 -5.57 14.63 -8.63
C ASN A 146 -4.24 14.97 -9.33
N ASN A 147 -3.20 14.17 -9.09
CA ASN A 147 -1.96 14.10 -9.85
C ASN A 147 -1.81 12.75 -10.59
N SER A 148 -2.27 12.60 -11.84
CA SER A 148 -1.92 11.50 -12.77
C SER A 148 -0.45 11.06 -12.64
N PRO A 149 -0.01 9.85 -13.06
CA PRO A 149 1.42 9.51 -13.12
C PRO A 149 2.28 10.56 -13.86
N ASP A 150 1.64 11.34 -14.74
CA ASP A 150 2.21 12.45 -15.50
C ASP A 150 1.99 13.83 -14.88
N SER A 151 1.18 13.94 -13.82
CA SER A 151 0.91 15.21 -13.16
C SER A 151 1.89 15.43 -12.03
N PRO A 152 2.53 16.60 -11.97
CA PRO A 152 3.50 16.90 -10.95
C PRO A 152 2.81 16.92 -9.57
N PRO A 153 3.53 16.57 -8.47
CA PRO A 153 3.02 16.72 -7.11
C PRO A 153 2.37 18.08 -6.86
N SER A 154 1.37 18.16 -5.99
CA SER A 154 0.55 19.39 -5.80
C SER A 154 1.37 20.64 -5.40
N TYR A 155 2.54 20.47 -4.77
CA TYR A 155 3.45 21.57 -4.45
C TYR A 155 4.24 22.11 -5.67
N LEU A 156 4.19 21.42 -6.81
CA LEU A 156 4.75 21.83 -8.10
C LEU A 156 3.68 22.32 -9.08
N ASP A 157 2.39 22.22 -8.75
CA ASP A 157 1.30 22.71 -9.58
C ASP A 157 1.20 24.25 -9.49
N LYS A 158 1.40 24.92 -10.64
CA LYS A 158 1.35 26.38 -10.76
C LYS A 158 -0.02 26.97 -10.43
N ASN A 159 -1.09 26.17 -10.55
CA ASN A 159 -2.46 26.60 -10.25
C ASN A 159 -2.84 26.37 -8.77
N HIS A 160 -1.97 25.76 -7.97
CA HIS A 160 -2.25 25.50 -6.57
C HIS A 160 -2.36 26.82 -5.78
N PRO A 161 -3.36 27.01 -4.91
CA PRO A 161 -3.56 28.26 -4.14
C PRO A 161 -2.34 28.68 -3.29
N HIS A 162 -1.54 27.70 -2.89
CA HIS A 162 -0.30 27.89 -2.13
C HIS A 162 0.96 27.58 -2.94
N TYR A 163 0.88 27.71 -4.27
CA TYR A 163 2.04 27.53 -5.13
C TYR A 163 3.15 28.52 -4.79
N SER A 164 4.38 28.02 -4.68
CA SER A 164 5.58 28.83 -4.47
C SER A 164 6.57 28.55 -5.60
N SER A 165 6.81 29.57 -6.42
CA SER A 165 7.74 29.45 -7.56
C SER A 165 9.16 29.11 -7.12
N LYS A 166 9.60 29.63 -5.97
CA LYS A 166 10.93 29.32 -5.39
C LYS A 166 11.05 27.88 -4.93
N LEU A 167 9.98 27.32 -4.34
CA LEU A 167 9.96 25.91 -3.95
C LEU A 167 10.02 25.01 -5.19
N ALA A 168 9.19 25.30 -6.19
CA ALA A 168 9.20 24.57 -7.44
C ALA A 168 10.57 24.63 -8.13
N ALA A 169 11.21 25.81 -8.15
CA ALA A 169 12.55 25.98 -8.69
C ALA A 169 13.60 25.14 -7.94
N ALA A 170 13.53 25.09 -6.60
CA ALA A 170 14.45 24.29 -5.79
C ALA A 170 14.36 22.79 -6.13
N VAL A 171 13.13 22.26 -6.18
CA VAL A 171 12.88 20.85 -6.48
C VAL A 171 13.31 20.52 -7.90
N ARG A 172 12.89 21.31 -8.90
CA ARG A 172 13.23 21.06 -10.31
C ARG A 172 14.72 21.14 -10.60
N ALA A 173 15.41 22.10 -9.99
CA ALA A 173 16.86 22.23 -10.15
C ALA A 173 17.60 21.05 -9.49
N TRP A 174 17.13 20.58 -8.34
CA TRP A 174 17.68 19.40 -7.69
C TRP A 174 17.49 18.13 -8.55
N GLU A 175 16.27 17.90 -9.05
CA GLU A 175 15.97 16.78 -9.96
C GLU A 175 16.87 16.81 -11.21
N ALA A 176 16.99 17.97 -11.87
CA ALA A 176 17.77 18.09 -13.10
C ALA A 176 19.28 17.85 -12.89
N VAL A 177 19.85 18.39 -11.81
CA VAL A 177 21.29 18.26 -11.52
C VAL A 177 21.65 16.86 -11.04
N THR A 178 20.73 16.16 -10.36
CA THR A 178 20.95 14.76 -9.93
C THR A 178 20.72 13.75 -11.05
N ALA A 179 19.85 14.05 -12.02
CA ALA A 179 19.54 13.14 -13.12
C ALA A 179 20.59 13.12 -14.24
N ASP A 180 21.27 14.25 -14.51
CA ASP A 180 22.22 14.36 -15.62
C ASP A 180 23.69 14.21 -15.14
N PRO A 181 24.41 13.15 -15.59
CA PRO A 181 25.82 12.92 -15.25
C PRO A 181 26.75 14.10 -15.56
N LYS A 182 26.39 14.97 -16.53
CA LYS A 182 27.14 16.19 -16.85
C LYS A 182 27.32 17.11 -15.65
N TYR A 183 26.34 17.16 -14.74
CA TYR A 183 26.47 17.99 -13.55
C TYR A 183 27.18 17.27 -12.41
N LEU A 184 27.11 15.94 -12.36
CA LEU A 184 27.76 15.17 -11.29
C LEU A 184 29.28 15.02 -11.50
N ASN A 185 29.74 14.93 -12.76
CA ASN A 185 31.13 14.59 -13.10
C ASN A 185 31.96 15.79 -13.61
N ASN A 186 31.54 17.02 -13.35
CA ASN A 186 32.21 18.22 -13.89
C ASN A 186 33.17 18.93 -12.92
N GLY A 187 33.44 18.34 -11.75
CA GLY A 187 34.32 18.93 -10.74
C GLY A 187 33.78 20.22 -10.08
N LYS A 188 32.52 20.60 -10.31
CA LYS A 188 31.86 21.72 -9.63
C LYS A 188 31.02 21.21 -8.46
N THR A 189 30.81 22.07 -7.46
CA THR A 189 29.91 21.76 -6.33
C THR A 189 28.46 21.66 -6.80
N ALA A 190 27.65 20.83 -6.12
CA ALA A 190 26.21 20.76 -6.37
C ALA A 190 25.56 22.15 -6.31
N LYS A 191 25.89 22.98 -5.31
CA LYS A 191 25.41 24.36 -5.21
C LYS A 191 25.70 25.19 -6.47
N THR A 192 26.92 25.09 -7.02
CA THR A 192 27.29 25.81 -8.25
C THR A 192 26.50 25.30 -9.46
N ASN A 193 26.33 23.99 -9.60
CA ASN A 193 25.57 23.42 -10.71
C ASN A 193 24.08 23.78 -10.66
N ILE A 194 23.48 23.73 -9.47
CA ILE A 194 22.10 24.18 -9.22
C ILE A 194 21.95 25.65 -9.58
N ALA A 195 22.87 26.52 -9.15
CA ALA A 195 22.82 27.94 -9.47
C ALA A 195 22.93 28.21 -10.98
N ASN A 196 23.79 27.47 -11.69
CA ASN A 196 23.90 27.59 -13.15
C ASN A 196 22.61 27.15 -13.84
N TRP A 197 22.04 26.00 -13.45
CA TRP A 197 20.80 25.50 -14.02
C TRP A 197 19.64 26.49 -13.80
N LEU A 198 19.50 27.03 -12.59
CA LEU A 198 18.50 28.05 -12.25
C LEU A 198 18.67 29.35 -13.04
N THR A 199 19.90 29.74 -13.35
CA THR A 199 20.17 30.94 -14.17
C THR A 199 19.62 30.74 -15.59
N SER A 200 19.80 29.55 -16.18
CA SER A 200 19.25 29.23 -17.50
C SER A 200 17.73 29.13 -17.54
N HIS A 201 17.08 28.81 -16.41
CA HIS A 201 15.62 28.66 -16.31
C HIS A 201 14.98 29.80 -15.49
N ALA A 202 15.68 30.91 -15.29
CA ALA A 202 15.24 31.98 -14.39
C ALA A 202 13.87 32.56 -14.79
N GLY A 203 13.62 32.69 -16.09
CA GLY A 203 12.34 33.18 -16.61
C GLY A 203 11.16 32.27 -16.29
N GLU A 204 11.35 30.95 -16.24
CA GLU A 204 10.27 29.96 -16.02
C GLU A 204 9.73 29.98 -14.59
N PHE A 205 10.57 30.38 -13.64
CA PHE A 205 10.28 30.40 -12.21
C PHE A 205 10.11 31.82 -11.65
N GLY A 206 10.06 32.85 -12.52
CA GLY A 206 9.95 34.24 -12.07
C GLY A 206 11.15 34.69 -11.23
N LEU A 207 12.35 34.15 -11.50
CA LEU A 207 13.61 34.53 -10.84
C LEU A 207 14.30 35.68 -11.57
N VAL A 208 13.49 36.52 -12.21
CA VAL A 208 13.90 37.73 -12.92
C VAL A 208 13.29 38.91 -12.15
N LYS A 209 14.06 39.97 -11.99
CA LYS A 209 13.63 41.22 -11.36
C LYS A 209 12.76 42.04 -12.33
N GLU A 210 12.18 43.13 -11.82
CA GLU A 210 11.34 44.06 -12.61
C GLU A 210 12.09 44.72 -13.78
N ASP A 211 13.40 44.88 -13.67
CA ASP A 211 14.30 45.43 -14.70
C ASP A 211 14.68 44.41 -15.79
N GLY A 212 14.23 43.17 -15.69
CA GLY A 212 14.59 42.09 -16.60
C GLY A 212 15.93 41.41 -16.26
N GLU A 213 16.63 41.84 -15.21
CA GLU A 213 17.85 41.19 -14.76
C GLU A 213 17.56 39.95 -13.91
N ILE A 214 18.48 38.97 -13.96
CA ILE A 214 18.38 37.76 -13.16
C ILE A 214 18.55 38.08 -11.67
N ASN A 215 17.65 37.54 -10.83
CA ASN A 215 17.75 37.67 -9.38
C ASN A 215 18.81 36.72 -8.81
N ALA A 216 20.08 37.11 -8.95
CA ALA A 216 21.23 36.31 -8.53
C ALA A 216 21.23 35.98 -7.03
N ASP A 217 20.69 36.87 -6.19
CA ASP A 217 20.59 36.63 -4.74
C ASP A 217 19.59 35.51 -4.44
N ALA A 218 18.38 35.57 -5.02
CA ALA A 218 17.38 34.52 -4.86
C ALA A 218 17.92 33.16 -5.34
N ILE A 219 18.62 33.13 -6.47
CA ILE A 219 19.22 31.90 -7.00
C ILE A 219 20.29 31.36 -6.06
N LYS A 220 21.31 32.15 -5.70
CA LYS A 220 22.50 31.64 -5.00
C LYS A 220 22.30 31.46 -3.49
N ASN A 221 21.59 32.39 -2.85
CA ASN A 221 21.51 32.48 -1.40
C ASN A 221 20.24 31.89 -0.82
N GLN A 222 19.16 31.80 -1.61
CA GLN A 222 17.88 31.26 -1.14
C GLN A 222 17.64 29.86 -1.71
N ILE A 223 17.66 29.68 -3.03
CA ILE A 223 17.25 28.43 -3.67
C ILE A 223 18.41 27.43 -3.71
N ALA A 224 19.54 27.79 -4.31
CA ALA A 224 20.68 26.88 -4.45
C ALA A 224 21.27 26.45 -3.10
N LYS A 225 21.12 27.28 -2.06
CA LYS A 225 21.53 26.92 -0.69
C LYS A 225 20.64 25.83 -0.09
N VAL A 226 19.32 25.91 -0.30
CA VAL A 226 18.35 24.92 0.20
C VAL A 226 18.45 23.61 -0.59
N ALA A 227 18.61 23.69 -1.90
CA ALA A 227 18.69 22.51 -2.77
C ALA A 227 20.06 21.80 -2.74
N ASN A 228 21.07 22.36 -2.07
CA ASN A 228 22.41 21.77 -2.02
C ASN A 228 22.47 20.59 -1.02
N TRP A 229 22.52 19.36 -1.55
CA TRP A 229 22.68 18.15 -0.73
C TRP A 229 24.13 17.87 -0.31
N GLN A 230 25.13 18.50 -0.95
CA GLN A 230 26.53 18.39 -0.58
C GLN A 230 26.86 19.47 0.47
N THR A 231 26.59 19.18 1.74
CA THR A 231 26.76 20.12 2.86
C THR A 231 28.19 20.23 3.36
N ASP A 232 29.05 19.26 3.01
CA ASP A 232 30.45 19.26 3.45
C ASP A 232 31.24 20.36 2.72
N GLY A 233 31.57 21.41 3.46
CA GLY A 233 32.34 22.56 2.97
C GLY A 233 33.80 22.20 2.77
N GLY A 234 34.16 21.80 1.54
CA GLY A 234 35.54 21.63 1.11
C GLY A 234 35.69 21.93 -0.38
N ALA A 235 36.85 22.45 -0.78
CA ALA A 235 37.15 22.76 -2.18
C ALA A 235 36.92 21.52 -3.06
N PRO A 236 36.39 21.68 -4.30
CA PRO A 236 36.16 20.55 -5.20
C PRO A 236 37.47 19.77 -5.41
N LYS A 237 37.40 18.44 -5.35
CA LYS A 237 38.56 17.60 -5.68
C LYS A 237 38.90 17.83 -7.15
N THR A 238 40.08 18.36 -7.41
CA THR A 238 40.64 18.52 -8.76
C THR A 238 40.64 17.16 -9.46
N PRO A 239 40.16 17.05 -10.72
CA PRO A 239 40.31 15.81 -11.48
C PRO A 239 41.80 15.51 -11.62
N GLY A 240 42.23 14.32 -11.17
CA GLY A 240 43.60 13.85 -11.38
C GLY A 240 43.88 13.71 -12.87
N GLY A 241 44.98 14.32 -13.32
CA GLY A 241 45.54 14.09 -14.65
C GLY A 241 46.28 12.77 -14.76
#